data_AF-A0A2N2P4L9-F1
#
_entry.id   AF-A0A2N2P4L9-F1
#
_cell.length_a   1.000
_cell.length_b   1.000
_cell.length_c   1.000
_cell.angle_alpha   90.00
_cell.angle_beta   90.00
_cell.angle_gamma   90.00
#
_symmetry.space_group_name_H-M   'P 1'
#
loop_
_entity.id
_entity.type
_entity.pdbx_description
1 polymer ?
#
loop_
_entity_poly.entity_id
_entity_poly.type
_entity_poly.pdbx_seq_one_letter_code
_entity_poly.pdbx_strand_id
1 'polypeptide(L)'
;MTTIFKKEESKTVTRSKGNLKKTFILTVAGGLAFWLANFAISRTPIAAEYRAALSISYYPMLLEALFGGLIIGFWVSYLLLRFFDRIPAKDPILKSVLISLLVLLIVTISIGNPSVYHQTPDSLRYFFIGSVFNFIRILALGAAIGYGCKRQF
;
A
#
# COMPACT_ATOMS: atom_id res chain seq x y z
N MET A 1 8.02 -24.54 37.92
CA MET A 1 7.13 -23.49 37.37
C MET A 1 7.90 -22.46 36.52
N THR A 2 9.08 -22.02 36.96
CA THR A 2 9.95 -21.01 36.29
C THR A 2 10.49 -21.40 34.90
N THR A 3 10.67 -22.69 34.62
CA THR A 3 11.19 -23.20 33.33
C THR A 3 10.15 -23.21 32.21
N ILE A 4 8.86 -23.30 32.53
CA ILE A 4 7.77 -23.26 31.55
C ILE A 4 7.56 -21.82 31.06
N PHE A 5 7.53 -20.85 31.99
CA PHE A 5 7.43 -19.43 31.65
C PHE A 5 8.58 -18.94 30.76
N LYS A 6 9.83 -19.32 31.07
CA LYS A 6 11.00 -18.94 30.25
C LYS A 6 10.95 -19.52 28.83
N LYS A 7 10.36 -20.71 28.67
CA LYS A 7 10.22 -21.38 27.36
C LYS A 7 9.10 -20.75 26.53
N GLU A 8 8.01 -20.32 27.16
CA GLU A 8 6.94 -19.57 26.50
C GLU A 8 7.38 -18.16 26.09
N GLU A 9 8.07 -17.42 26.96
CA GLU A 9 8.66 -16.12 26.62
C GLU A 9 9.67 -16.22 25.47
N SER A 10 10.52 -17.24 25.50
CA SER A 10 11.47 -17.47 24.40
C SER A 10 10.75 -17.74 23.07
N LYS A 11 9.70 -18.57 23.07
CA LYS A 11 8.92 -18.89 21.87
C LYS A 11 8.18 -17.67 21.33
N THR A 12 7.56 -16.87 22.20
CA THR A 12 6.83 -15.67 21.80
C THR A 12 7.76 -14.60 21.22
N VAL A 13 8.94 -14.40 21.82
CA VAL A 13 9.96 -13.48 21.30
C VAL A 13 10.48 -13.94 19.93
N THR A 14 10.74 -15.24 19.73
CA THR A 14 11.18 -15.76 18.42
C THR A 14 10.10 -15.63 17.35
N ARG A 15 8.82 -15.86 17.70
CA ARG A 15 7.69 -15.71 16.79
C ARG A 15 7.45 -14.25 16.42
N SER A 16 7.58 -13.33 17.39
CA SER A 16 7.48 -11.88 17.18
C SER A 16 8.57 -11.37 16.23
N LYS A 17 9.85 -11.75 16.47
CA LYS A 17 10.97 -11.39 15.59
C LYS A 17 10.82 -11.95 14.17
N GLY A 18 10.32 -13.18 14.03
CA GLY A 18 10.02 -13.79 12.74
C GLY A 18 8.94 -13.02 11.97
N ASN A 19 7.87 -12.63 12.65
CA ASN A 19 6.78 -11.85 12.03
C ASN A 19 7.24 -10.44 11.65
N LEU A 20 8.04 -9.77 12.48
CA LEU A 20 8.58 -8.44 12.16
C LEU A 20 9.45 -8.46 10.89
N LYS A 21 10.32 -9.47 10.77
CA LYS A 21 11.14 -9.67 9.57
C LYS A 21 10.28 -9.89 8.32
N LYS A 22 9.23 -10.72 8.41
CA LYS A 22 8.28 -10.93 7.31
C LYS A 22 7.58 -9.62 6.94
N THR A 23 7.06 -8.89 7.92
CA THR A 23 6.43 -7.57 7.70
C THR A 23 7.37 -6.62 6.97
N PHE A 24 8.64 -6.53 7.38
CA PHE A 24 9.60 -5.64 6.74
C PHE A 24 9.84 -6.01 5.27
N ILE A 25 10.05 -7.29 4.96
CA ILE A 25 10.25 -7.75 3.58
C ILE A 25 9.02 -7.45 2.72
N LEU A 26 7.82 -7.74 3.23
CA LEU A 26 6.58 -7.46 2.51
C LEU A 26 6.34 -5.96 2.32
N THR A 27 6.65 -5.15 3.33
CA THR A 27 6.61 -3.68 3.25
C THR A 27 7.47 -3.16 2.11
N VAL A 28 8.73 -3.61 2.03
CA VAL A 28 9.66 -3.17 0.99
C VAL A 28 9.17 -3.63 -0.39
N ALA A 29 8.74 -4.89 -0.52
CA ALA A 29 8.21 -5.41 -1.79
C ALA A 29 6.98 -4.63 -2.27
N GLY A 30 6.01 -4.41 -1.37
CA GLY A 30 4.79 -3.64 -1.67
C GLY A 30 5.07 -2.18 -1.97
N GLY A 31 5.90 -1.52 -1.18
CA GLY A 31 6.28 -0.12 -1.37
C GLY A 31 7.04 0.11 -2.67
N LEU A 32 7.96 -0.78 -3.04
CA LEU A 32 8.64 -0.72 -4.33
C LEU A 32 7.68 -0.94 -5.50
N ALA A 33 6.75 -1.89 -5.39
CA ALA A 33 5.74 -2.11 -6.44
C ALA A 33 4.83 -0.88 -6.62
N PHE A 34 4.38 -0.28 -5.51
CA PHE A 34 3.63 0.98 -5.52
C PHE A 34 4.40 2.10 -6.22
N TRP A 35 5.67 2.26 -5.83
CA TRP A 35 6.52 3.31 -6.36
C TRP A 35 6.83 3.11 -7.85
N LEU A 36 7.11 1.88 -8.28
CA LEU A 36 7.33 1.55 -9.70
C LEU A 36 6.06 1.79 -10.53
N ALA A 37 4.88 1.43 -10.02
CA ALA A 37 3.62 1.75 -10.67
C ALA A 37 3.43 3.27 -10.79
N ASN A 38 3.73 4.03 -9.73
CA ASN A 38 3.71 5.49 -9.75
C ASN A 38 4.68 6.07 -10.79
N PHE A 39 5.91 5.55 -10.82
CA PHE A 39 6.93 5.97 -11.77
C PHE A 39 6.47 5.72 -13.21
N ALA A 40 5.98 4.52 -13.52
CA ALA A 40 5.45 4.17 -14.84
C ALA A 40 4.29 5.10 -15.27
N ILE A 41 3.31 5.32 -14.38
CA ILE A 41 2.20 6.26 -14.62
C ILE A 41 2.74 7.67 -14.90
N SER A 42 3.71 8.14 -14.12
CA SER A 42 4.26 9.49 -14.23
C SER A 42 4.89 9.81 -15.59
N ARG A 43 5.26 8.77 -16.37
CA ARG A 43 5.83 8.88 -17.71
C ARG A 43 4.76 9.02 -18.80
N THR A 44 3.49 8.87 -18.47
CA THR A 44 2.39 9.00 -19.44
C THR A 44 2.05 10.47 -19.72
N PRO A 45 1.57 10.82 -20.92
CA PRO A 45 1.11 12.18 -21.23
C PRO A 45 -0.02 12.64 -20.31
N ILE A 46 -0.96 11.73 -19.98
CA ILE A 46 -2.09 11.99 -19.07
C ILE A 46 -1.59 12.43 -17.69
N ALA A 47 -0.54 11.79 -17.17
CA ALA A 47 0.04 12.18 -15.89
C ALA A 47 0.81 13.51 -15.95
N ALA A 48 1.35 13.89 -17.11
CA ALA A 48 1.96 15.20 -17.29
C ALA A 48 0.90 16.31 -17.26
N GLU A 49 -0.22 16.13 -17.97
CA GLU A 49 -1.37 17.03 -17.93
C GLU A 49 -1.95 17.15 -16.52
N TYR A 50 -2.19 16.02 -15.85
CA TYR A 50 -2.69 15.98 -14.47
C TYR A 50 -1.79 16.77 -13.51
N ARG A 51 -0.47 16.60 -13.61
CA ARG A 51 0.48 17.34 -12.77
C ARG A 51 0.50 18.82 -13.08
N ALA A 52 0.45 19.21 -14.36
CA ALA A 52 0.40 20.61 -14.75
C ALA A 52 -0.87 21.29 -14.23
N ALA A 53 -2.02 20.63 -14.35
CA ALA A 53 -3.31 21.14 -13.89
C ALA A 53 -3.36 21.36 -12.37
N LEU A 54 -2.67 20.52 -11.60
CA LEU A 54 -2.63 20.59 -10.14
C LEU A 54 -1.34 21.21 -9.58
N SER A 55 -0.48 21.77 -10.44
CA SER A 55 0.82 22.34 -10.06
C SER A 55 1.72 21.39 -9.24
N ILE A 56 1.67 20.09 -9.56
CA ILE A 56 2.43 19.05 -8.87
C ILE A 56 3.84 18.97 -9.45
N SER A 57 4.83 19.25 -8.60
CA SER A 57 6.25 19.10 -8.95
C SER A 57 6.65 17.62 -9.09
N TYR A 58 7.43 17.31 -10.14
CA TYR A 58 7.73 15.92 -10.51
C TYR A 58 8.59 15.17 -9.48
N TYR A 59 9.72 15.73 -9.07
CA TYR A 59 10.66 15.06 -8.16
C TYR A 59 10.11 14.90 -6.74
N PRO A 60 9.49 15.93 -6.11
CA PRO A 60 8.83 15.77 -4.82
C PRO A 60 7.74 14.69 -4.85
N MET A 61 6.90 14.67 -5.90
CA MET A 61 5.86 13.65 -6.06
C MET A 61 6.43 12.22 -6.09
N LEU A 62 7.55 11.99 -6.79
CA LEU A 62 8.18 10.66 -6.81
C LEU A 62 8.69 10.24 -5.43
N LEU A 63 9.21 11.18 -4.64
CA LEU A 63 9.71 10.93 -3.29
C LEU A 63 8.56 10.67 -2.31
N GLU A 64 7.51 11.50 -2.37
CA GLU A 64 6.28 11.32 -1.59
C GLU A 64 5.63 9.97 -1.87
N ALA A 65 5.59 9.55 -3.14
CA ALA A 65 5.07 8.23 -3.51
C ALA A 65 5.90 7.07 -2.93
N LEU A 66 7.22 7.24 -2.77
CA LEU A 66 8.07 6.21 -2.16
C LEU A 66 7.73 6.06 -0.68
N PHE A 67 7.71 7.17 0.06
CA PHE A 67 7.38 7.16 1.49
C PHE A 67 5.94 6.71 1.73
N GLY A 68 4.99 7.21 0.96
CA GLY A 68 3.58 6.81 1.01
C GLY A 68 3.40 5.31 0.74
N GLY A 69 4.07 4.79 -0.29
CA GLY A 69 4.05 3.36 -0.63
C GLY A 69 4.61 2.48 0.50
N LEU A 70 5.69 2.89 1.15
CA LEU A 70 6.27 2.17 2.29
C LEU A 70 5.36 2.21 3.52
N ILE A 71 4.76 3.37 3.84
CA ILE A 71 3.83 3.50 4.96
C ILE A 71 2.60 2.62 4.75
N ILE A 72 1.98 2.71 3.57
CA ILE A 72 0.82 1.87 3.21
C ILE A 72 1.22 0.40 3.23
N GLY A 73 2.37 0.06 2.63
CA GLY A 73 2.90 -1.29 2.56
C GLY A 73 3.11 -1.90 3.95
N PHE A 74 3.57 -1.10 4.91
CA PHE A 74 3.73 -1.51 6.30
C PHE A 74 2.39 -1.86 6.93
N TRP A 75 1.39 -0.98 6.83
CA TRP A 75 0.06 -1.23 7.39
C TRP A 75 -0.60 -2.46 6.77
N VAL A 76 -0.58 -2.59 5.44
CA VAL A 76 -1.16 -3.74 4.73
C VAL A 76 -0.45 -5.02 5.13
N SER A 77 0.88 -5.03 5.14
CA SER A 77 1.68 -6.21 5.52
C SER A 77 1.43 -6.62 6.97
N TYR A 78 1.39 -5.66 7.89
CA TYR A 78 1.13 -5.90 9.30
C TYR A 78 -0.26 -6.46 9.52
N LEU A 79 -1.31 -5.84 8.94
CA LEU A 79 -2.69 -6.30 9.07
C LEU A 79 -2.87 -7.69 8.44
N LEU A 80 -2.26 -7.93 7.27
CA LEU A 80 -2.31 -9.23 6.61
C LEU A 80 -1.72 -10.33 7.48
N LEU A 81 -0.55 -10.13 8.07
CA LEU A 81 0.12 -11.14 8.90
C LEU A 81 -0.55 -11.28 10.28
N ARG A 82 -1.10 -10.19 10.84
CA ARG A 82 -1.75 -10.19 12.15
C ARG A 82 -3.13 -10.84 12.12
N PHE A 83 -3.89 -10.60 11.06
CA PHE A 83 -5.28 -11.05 10.92
C PHE A 83 -5.46 -12.08 9.81
N PHE A 84 -4.38 -12.75 9.40
CA PHE A 84 -4.39 -13.67 8.26
C PHE A 84 -5.56 -14.65 8.30
N ASP A 85 -5.80 -15.29 9.44
CA ASP A 85 -6.85 -16.31 9.61
C ASP A 85 -8.27 -15.75 9.70
N ARG A 86 -8.43 -14.44 9.90
CA ARG A 86 -9.74 -13.77 10.03
C ARG A 86 -10.24 -13.13 8.74
N ILE A 87 -9.38 -12.99 7.73
CA ILE A 87 -9.76 -12.35 6.47
C ILE A 87 -10.51 -13.37 5.59
N PRO A 88 -11.72 -13.05 5.11
CA PRO A 88 -12.59 -13.99 4.38
C PRO A 88 -12.13 -14.20 2.92
N ALA A 89 -10.94 -14.76 2.73
CA ALA A 89 -10.41 -15.16 1.43
C ALA A 89 -9.49 -16.39 1.59
N LYS A 90 -9.41 -17.23 0.55
CA LYS A 90 -8.58 -18.44 0.57
C LYS A 90 -7.11 -18.14 0.28
N ASP A 91 -6.84 -17.28 -0.70
CA ASP A 91 -5.48 -16.96 -1.14
C ASP A 91 -4.88 -15.73 -0.43
N PRO A 92 -3.58 -15.76 -0.07
CA PRO A 92 -2.87 -14.61 0.49
C PRO A 92 -2.94 -13.35 -0.39
N ILE A 93 -2.98 -13.54 -1.71
CA ILE A 93 -3.10 -12.45 -2.70
C ILE A 93 -4.45 -11.77 -2.60
N LEU A 94 -5.54 -12.55 -2.53
CA LEU A 94 -6.87 -11.97 -2.43
C LEU A 94 -7.05 -11.25 -1.08
N LYS A 95 -6.50 -11.81 0.01
CA LYS A 95 -6.49 -11.17 1.34
C LYS A 95 -5.78 -9.81 1.30
N SER A 96 -4.58 -9.74 0.73
CA SER A 96 -3.83 -8.49 0.67
C SER A 96 -4.49 -7.45 -0.24
N VAL A 97 -5.08 -7.88 -1.37
CA VAL A 97 -5.85 -7.01 -2.26
C VAL A 97 -7.08 -6.46 -1.56
N LEU A 98 -7.83 -7.26 -0.80
CA LEU A 98 -8.99 -6.77 -0.03
C LEU A 98 -8.60 -5.70 1.00
N ILE A 99 -7.52 -5.93 1.76
CA ILE A 99 -7.01 -4.92 2.70
C ILE A 99 -6.57 -3.67 1.93
N SER A 100 -5.91 -3.83 0.78
CA SER A 100 -5.43 -2.71 -0.04
C SER A 100 -6.60 -1.92 -0.63
N LEU A 101 -7.70 -2.57 -1.02
CA LEU A 101 -8.92 -1.90 -1.48
C LEU A 101 -9.57 -1.09 -0.36
N LEU A 102 -9.57 -1.61 0.87
CA LEU A 102 -10.03 -0.83 2.03
C LEU A 102 -9.15 0.41 2.24
N VAL A 103 -7.83 0.28 2.13
CA VAL A 103 -6.91 1.42 2.17
C VAL A 103 -7.18 2.41 1.04
N LEU A 104 -7.44 1.94 -0.18
CA LEU A 104 -7.82 2.79 -1.31
C LEU A 104 -9.07 3.60 -1.02
N LEU A 105 -10.10 3.00 -0.41
CA LEU A 105 -11.31 3.73 -0.03
C LEU A 105 -10.99 4.85 0.98
N ILE A 106 -10.20 4.54 2.01
CA ILE A 106 -9.78 5.53 3.02
C ILE A 106 -9.00 6.67 2.35
N VAL A 107 -8.00 6.34 1.54
CA VAL A 107 -7.18 7.32 0.81
C VAL A 107 -8.04 8.18 -0.13
N THR A 108 -9.00 7.58 -0.82
CA THR A 108 -9.90 8.30 -1.75
C THR A 108 -10.82 9.25 -0.99
N ILE A 109 -11.36 8.86 0.16
CA ILE A 109 -12.21 9.74 0.98
C ILE A 109 -11.38 10.85 1.63
N SER A 110 -10.18 10.54 2.15
CA SER A 110 -9.34 11.50 2.86
C SER A 110 -8.63 12.50 1.94
N ILE A 111 -8.07 12.02 0.81
CA ILE A 111 -7.22 12.82 -0.10
C ILE A 111 -7.96 13.15 -1.41
N GLY A 112 -8.86 12.27 -1.88
CA GLY A 112 -9.62 12.45 -3.11
C GLY A 112 -10.83 13.37 -3.00
N ASN A 113 -10.91 14.25 -2.00
CA ASN A 113 -12.04 15.18 -1.88
C ASN A 113 -12.10 16.08 -3.15
N PRO A 114 -13.25 16.22 -3.83
CA PRO A 114 -13.45 17.18 -4.93
C PRO A 114 -12.94 18.58 -4.61
N SER A 115 -12.87 18.94 -3.32
CA SER A 115 -12.35 20.23 -2.88
C SER A 115 -10.89 20.50 -3.20
N VAL A 116 -10.06 19.45 -3.31
CA VAL A 116 -8.66 19.56 -3.76
C VAL A 116 -8.59 20.02 -5.22
N TYR A 117 -9.65 19.79 -5.98
CA TYR A 117 -9.75 20.11 -7.40
C TYR A 117 -10.55 21.41 -7.66
N HIS A 118 -10.94 22.16 -6.61
CA HIS A 118 -11.73 23.39 -6.74
C HIS A 118 -11.09 24.47 -7.61
N GLN A 119 -9.77 24.45 -7.77
CA GLN A 119 -9.03 25.42 -8.59
C GLN A 119 -9.05 25.10 -10.09
N THR A 120 -9.64 23.98 -10.50
CA THR A 120 -9.70 23.56 -11.92
C THR A 120 -11.14 23.46 -12.44
N PRO A 121 -11.45 24.02 -13.63
CA PRO A 121 -12.78 23.93 -14.24
C PRO A 121 -13.28 22.48 -14.43
N ASP A 122 -12.35 21.53 -14.64
CA ASP A 122 -12.63 20.11 -14.89
C ASP A 122 -12.35 19.21 -13.66
N SER A 123 -12.84 19.62 -12.49
CA SER A 123 -12.59 18.92 -11.21
C SER A 123 -12.93 17.43 -11.24
N LEU A 124 -14.06 17.05 -11.87
CA LEU A 124 -14.47 15.65 -12.00
C LEU A 124 -13.48 14.84 -12.83
N ARG A 125 -12.99 15.38 -13.96
CA ARG A 125 -12.03 14.70 -14.83
C ARG A 125 -10.76 14.36 -14.05
N TYR A 126 -10.19 15.32 -13.35
CA TYR A 126 -8.97 15.11 -12.57
C TYR A 126 -9.20 14.22 -11.35
N PHE A 127 -10.37 14.29 -10.71
CA PHE A 127 -10.75 13.33 -9.68
C PHE A 127 -10.74 11.88 -10.19
N PHE A 128 -11.33 11.61 -11.35
CA PHE A 128 -11.31 10.28 -11.96
C PHE A 128 -9.90 9.84 -12.33
N ILE A 129 -9.09 10.72 -12.93
CA ILE A 129 -7.69 10.41 -13.26
C ILE A 129 -6.89 10.06 -12.01
N GLY A 130 -6.99 10.87 -10.95
CA GLY A 130 -6.33 10.63 -9.68
C GLY A 130 -6.77 9.32 -9.02
N SER A 131 -8.06 9.02 -9.09
CA SER A 131 -8.64 7.76 -8.59
C SER A 131 -8.09 6.55 -9.33
N VAL A 132 -8.02 6.59 -10.67
CA VAL A 132 -7.42 5.53 -11.49
C VAL A 132 -5.94 5.36 -11.16
N PHE A 133 -5.18 6.45 -11.01
CA PHE A 133 -3.77 6.36 -10.62
C PHE A 133 -3.60 5.71 -9.24
N ASN A 134 -4.42 6.06 -8.26
CA ASN A 134 -4.38 5.45 -6.94
C ASN A 134 -4.79 3.97 -6.97
N PHE A 135 -5.81 3.63 -7.75
CA PHE A 135 -6.25 2.25 -7.94
C PHE A 135 -5.11 1.36 -8.45
N ILE A 136 -4.43 1.77 -9.52
CA ILE A 136 -3.31 1.02 -10.10
C ILE A 136 -2.16 0.85 -9.09
N ARG A 137 -1.77 1.94 -8.43
CA ARG A 137 -0.65 1.94 -7.47
C ARG A 137 -0.93 1.03 -6.27
N ILE A 138 -2.13 1.11 -5.70
CA ILE A 138 -2.52 0.33 -4.53
C ILE A 138 -2.77 -1.14 -4.89
N LEU A 139 -3.29 -1.42 -6.09
CA LEU A 139 -3.43 -2.79 -6.58
C LEU A 139 -2.07 -3.46 -6.76
N ALA A 140 -1.08 -2.76 -7.35
CA ALA A 140 0.28 -3.26 -7.50
C ALA A 140 0.93 -3.58 -6.14
N LEU A 141 0.76 -2.69 -5.15
CA LEU A 141 1.20 -2.90 -3.77
C LEU A 141 0.58 -4.16 -3.15
N GLY A 142 -0.74 -4.27 -3.22
CA GLY A 142 -1.48 -5.39 -2.65
C GLY A 142 -1.09 -6.71 -3.28
N ALA A 143 -0.98 -6.76 -4.61
CA ALA A 143 -0.56 -7.94 -5.34
C ALA A 143 0.87 -8.38 -4.97
N ALA A 144 1.82 -7.43 -4.89
CA ALA A 144 3.21 -7.72 -4.52
C ALA A 144 3.34 -8.26 -3.09
N ILE A 145 2.64 -7.64 -2.13
CA ILE A 145 2.58 -8.12 -0.74
C ILE A 145 1.96 -9.52 -0.68
N GLY A 146 0.87 -9.73 -1.40
CA GLY A 146 0.16 -11.00 -1.44
C GLY A 146 1.00 -12.14 -1.99
N TYR A 147 1.69 -11.88 -3.11
CA TYR A 147 2.59 -12.83 -3.74
C TYR A 147 3.81 -13.11 -2.85
N GLY A 148 4.42 -12.06 -2.27
CA GLY A 148 5.50 -12.20 -1.31
C GLY A 148 5.10 -13.01 -0.09
N CYS A 149 3.87 -12.81 0.42
CA CYS A 149 3.32 -13.57 1.54
C CYS A 149 3.13 -15.04 1.15
N LYS A 150 2.53 -15.32 -0.02
CA LYS A 150 2.39 -16.68 -0.56
C LYS A 150 3.72 -17.41 -0.75
N ARG A 151 4.82 -16.70 -1.01
CA ARG A 151 6.15 -17.30 -1.16
C ARG A 151 6.85 -17.57 0.18
N GLN A 152 6.43 -16.89 1.25
CA GLN A 152 7.02 -17.01 2.59
C GLN A 152 6.27 -17.99 3.52
N PHE A 153 5.20 -18.61 3.03
CA PHE A 153 4.35 -19.61 3.69
C PHE A 153 4.11 -20.77 2.74
#